data_AF-A0A2G9US00-F1
#
_entry.id   AF-A0A2G9US00-F1
#
_cell.length_a   1.000
_cell.length_b   1.000
_cell.length_c   1.000
_cell.angle_alpha   90.00
_cell.angle_beta   90.00
_cell.angle_gamma   90.00
#
_symmetry.space_group_name_H-M   'P 1'
#
loop_
_entity.id
_entity.type
_entity.pdbx_description
1 polymer ?
#
loop_
_entity_poly.entity_id
_entity_poly.type
_entity_poly.pdbx_seq_one_letter_code
_entity_poly.pdbx_strand_id
1 'polypeptide(L)'
;MGPVNGIFEDGEVDSTLSADEVWAGTAYSVGSFMIAKGKQRNGFDTARGIYETCWNRAGLQYQTPEAMYEKKRYRALGYMRPLAIWAMQHALDMKAKH
;
A
#
# COMPACT_ATOMS: atom_id res chain seq x y z
N MET A 1 -3.29 -7.88 1.56
CA MET A 1 -3.34 -7.13 0.29
C MET A 1 -2.86 -5.70 0.43
N GLY A 2 -3.13 -5.05 1.55
CA GLY A 2 -2.84 -3.62 1.76
C GLY A 2 -4.14 -2.92 2.17
N PRO A 3 -4.11 -1.61 2.41
CA PRO A 3 -5.32 -0.83 2.68
C PRO A 3 -6.15 -0.68 1.41
N VAL A 4 -7.43 -1.04 1.49
CA VAL A 4 -8.44 -0.74 0.45
C VAL A 4 -8.78 0.75 0.49
N ASN A 5 -9.13 1.33 -0.65
CA ASN A 5 -9.34 2.76 -0.78
C ASN A 5 -10.58 3.27 -0.04
N GLY A 6 -11.67 2.50 -0.04
CA GLY A 6 -12.94 2.87 0.58
C GLY A 6 -13.54 1.76 1.43
N ILE A 7 -13.96 2.13 2.64
CA ILE A 7 -14.71 1.27 3.55
C ILE A 7 -15.80 2.13 4.21
N PHE A 8 -17.01 1.58 4.34
CA PHE A 8 -18.09 2.21 5.10
C PHE A 8 -17.84 2.09 6.60
N GLU A 9 -18.56 2.87 7.40
CA GLU A 9 -18.43 2.85 8.87
C GLU A 9 -18.78 1.48 9.49
N ASP A 10 -19.62 0.70 8.80
CA ASP A 10 -20.00 -0.66 9.18
C ASP A 10 -18.92 -1.72 8.84
N GLY A 11 -17.84 -1.32 8.15
CA GLY A 11 -16.74 -2.18 7.76
C GLY A 11 -16.91 -2.86 6.39
N GLU A 12 -18.01 -2.61 5.69
CA GLU A 12 -18.19 -3.09 4.31
C GLU A 12 -17.31 -2.30 3.34
N VAL A 13 -16.75 -3.00 2.34
CA VAL A 13 -15.94 -2.34 1.31
C VAL A 13 -16.87 -1.55 0.39
N ASP A 14 -16.53 -0.28 0.16
CA ASP A 14 -17.28 0.53 -0.80
C ASP A 14 -17.00 0.01 -2.23
N SER A 15 -18.06 -0.43 -2.91
CA SER A 15 -18.01 -0.97 -4.27
C SER A 15 -18.09 0.11 -5.37
N THR A 16 -18.08 1.40 -5.01
CA THR A 16 -17.99 2.49 -5.99
C THR A 16 -16.66 2.42 -6.76
N LEU A 17 -16.65 3.05 -7.95
CA LEU A 17 -15.53 2.94 -8.88
C LEU A 17 -14.18 3.30 -8.21
N SER A 18 -13.28 2.34 -8.13
CA SER A 18 -11.93 2.44 -7.52
C SER A 18 -11.88 2.43 -5.99
N ALA A 19 -13.02 2.37 -5.29
CA ALA A 19 -13.05 2.26 -3.83
C ALA A 19 -12.70 0.84 -3.36
N ASP A 20 -13.03 -0.18 -4.16
CA ASP A 20 -12.69 -1.60 -3.95
C ASP A 20 -11.23 -1.95 -4.30
N GLU A 21 -10.46 -0.97 -4.79
CA GLU A 21 -9.08 -1.14 -5.17
C GLU A 21 -8.11 -0.95 -3.99
N VAL A 22 -6.98 -1.65 -4.04
CA VAL A 22 -5.82 -1.38 -3.20
C VAL A 22 -4.75 -0.70 -4.06
N TRP A 23 -4.48 0.57 -3.78
CA TRP A 23 -3.46 1.34 -4.51
C TRP A 23 -2.09 1.20 -3.86
N ALA A 24 -1.14 0.62 -4.58
CA ALA A 24 0.18 0.31 -4.04
C ALA A 24 0.94 1.56 -3.55
N GLY A 25 0.89 2.66 -4.31
CA GLY A 25 1.53 3.92 -3.89
C GLY A 25 0.86 4.59 -2.68
N THR A 26 -0.48 4.52 -2.60
CA THR A 26 -1.23 5.03 -1.45
C THR A 26 -0.87 4.25 -0.19
N ALA A 27 -0.82 2.92 -0.28
CA ALA A 27 -0.45 2.05 0.83
C ALA A 27 0.94 2.39 1.41
N TYR A 28 1.94 2.61 0.56
CA TYR A 28 3.27 3.02 1.01
C TYR A 28 3.28 4.43 1.61
N SER A 29 2.52 5.36 1.05
CA SER A 29 2.37 6.73 1.59
C SER A 29 1.68 6.75 2.95
N VAL A 30 0.65 5.91 3.15
CA VAL A 30 0.00 5.75 4.45
C VAL A 30 0.95 5.07 5.44
N GLY A 31 1.72 4.07 4.99
CA GLY A 31 2.75 3.43 5.79
C GLY A 31 3.81 4.41 6.29
N SER A 32 4.31 5.30 5.41
CA SER A 32 5.29 6.32 5.77
C SER A 32 4.72 7.34 6.75
N PHE A 33 3.48 7.78 6.55
CA PHE A 33 2.79 8.67 7.47
C PHE A 33 2.64 8.03 8.87
N MET A 34 2.26 6.76 8.95
CA MET A 34 2.18 6.04 10.23
C MET A 34 3.54 5.98 10.92
N ILE A 35 4.63 5.70 10.19
CA ILE A 35 5.99 5.72 10.73
C ILE A 35 6.34 7.11 11.27
N ALA A 36 6.08 8.17 10.51
CA ALA A 36 6.33 9.56 10.92
C ALA A 36 5.53 9.97 12.16
N LYS A 37 4.37 9.35 12.40
CA LYS A 37 3.55 9.53 13.61
C LYS A 37 3.90 8.55 14.74
N GLY A 38 5.07 7.90 14.68
CA GLY A 38 5.56 6.98 15.72
C GLY A 38 4.90 5.59 15.69
N LYS A 39 3.96 5.32 14.79
CA LYS A 39 3.28 4.03 14.63
C LYS A 39 4.04 3.11 13.66
N GLN A 40 5.32 2.90 13.93
CA GLN A 40 6.23 2.19 13.02
C GLN A 40 5.74 0.79 12.64
N ARG A 41 5.30 -0.01 13.62
CA ARG A 41 4.76 -1.36 13.37
C ARG A 41 3.56 -1.32 12.42
N ASN A 42 2.59 -0.46 12.68
CA ASN A 42 1.40 -0.31 11.84
C ASN A 42 1.77 0.14 10.42
N GLY A 43 2.76 1.02 10.28
CA GLY A 43 3.25 1.45 8.97
C GLY A 43 3.83 0.30 8.14
N PHE A 44 4.66 -0.55 8.76
CA PHE A 44 5.17 -1.76 8.11
C PHE A 44 4.08 -2.79 7.84
N ASP A 45 3.16 -3.03 8.79
CA ASP A 45 2.05 -3.96 8.60
C ASP A 45 1.13 -3.53 7.44
N THR A 46 0.89 -2.23 7.29
CA THR A 46 0.13 -1.64 6.17
C THR A 46 0.84 -1.86 4.83
N ALA A 47 2.13 -1.54 4.75
CA ALA A 47 2.93 -1.68 3.54
C ALA A 47 3.18 -3.15 3.15
N ARG A 48 3.33 -4.05 4.14
CA ARG A 48 3.56 -5.49 3.94
C ARG A 48 2.50 -6.11 3.05
N GLY A 49 1.25 -5.63 3.15
CA GLY A 49 0.16 -6.12 2.32
C GLY A 49 0.47 -6.04 0.82
N ILE A 50 1.13 -4.98 0.37
CA ILE A 50 1.51 -4.78 -1.04
C ILE A 50 2.62 -5.76 -1.41
N TYR A 51 3.69 -5.84 -0.61
CA TYR A 51 4.80 -6.76 -0.83
C TYR A 51 4.32 -8.21 -0.93
N GLU A 52 3.53 -8.68 0.03
CA GLU A 52 2.99 -10.05 0.06
C GLU A 52 2.07 -10.36 -1.13
N THR A 53 1.41 -9.36 -1.70
CA THR A 53 0.50 -9.56 -2.83
C THR A 53 1.26 -9.54 -4.14
N CYS A 54 2.03 -8.47 -4.39
CA CYS A 54 2.81 -8.31 -5.60
C CYS A 54 3.91 -9.38 -5.73
N TRP A 55 4.70 -9.59 -4.67
CA TRP A 55 5.89 -10.44 -4.71
C TRP A 55 5.56 -11.92 -4.49
N ASN A 56 4.83 -12.25 -3.44
CA ASN A 56 4.68 -13.65 -3.04
C ASN A 56 3.49 -14.37 -3.72
N ARG A 57 2.41 -13.64 -4.04
CA ARG A 57 1.15 -14.27 -4.49
C ARG A 57 0.81 -14.04 -5.96
N ALA A 58 1.17 -12.89 -6.52
CA ALA A 58 0.81 -12.52 -7.88
C ALA A 58 1.95 -12.65 -8.90
N GLY A 59 3.21 -12.79 -8.46
CA GLY A 59 4.35 -12.91 -9.37
C GLY A 59 4.60 -11.63 -10.19
N LEU A 60 4.27 -10.47 -9.62
CA LEU A 60 4.41 -9.16 -10.28
C LEU A 60 5.72 -8.47 -9.89
N GLN A 61 6.76 -9.25 -9.58
CA GLN A 61 8.07 -8.69 -9.29
C GLN A 61 8.55 -7.84 -10.48
N TYR A 62 9.13 -6.67 -10.21
CA TYR A 62 9.59 -5.71 -11.23
C TYR A 62 8.50 -5.13 -12.14
N GLN A 63 7.22 -5.41 -11.87
CA GLN A 63 6.07 -4.89 -12.63
C GLN A 63 4.93 -4.45 -11.71
N THR A 64 5.26 -3.99 -10.50
CA THR A 64 4.29 -3.59 -9.47
C THR A 64 3.18 -2.72 -10.06
N PRO A 65 1.90 -3.14 -9.96
CA PRO A 65 0.79 -2.43 -10.55
C PRO A 65 0.44 -1.19 -9.75
N GLU A 66 -0.40 -0.35 -10.35
CA GLU A 66 -1.16 0.63 -9.61
C GLU A 66 -2.20 -0.04 -8.69
N ALA A 67 -3.12 -0.72 -9.36
CA ALA A 67 -4.30 -1.45 -8.90
C ALA A 67 -4.05 -2.88 -8.43
N MET A 68 -4.49 -3.28 -7.24
CA MET A 68 -4.77 -4.69 -6.93
C MET A 68 -6.20 -4.89 -6.42
N TYR A 69 -6.80 -6.02 -6.78
CA TYR A 69 -8.16 -6.43 -6.37
C TYR A 69 -8.12 -7.80 -5.69
N GLU A 70 -9.15 -8.11 -4.90
CA GLU A 70 -9.23 -9.35 -4.13
C GLU A 70 -9.12 -10.61 -5.01
N LYS A 71 -9.72 -10.58 -6.20
CA LYS A 71 -9.82 -11.72 -7.14
C LYS A 71 -8.62 -11.86 -8.09
N LYS A 72 -7.38 -11.60 -7.62
CA LYS A 72 -6.14 -11.67 -8.43
C LYS A 72 -6.19 -10.85 -9.74
N ARG A 73 -6.93 -9.75 -9.75
CA ARG A 73 -6.90 -8.79 -10.85
C ARG A 73 -5.92 -7.67 -10.50
N TYR A 74 -5.41 -7.01 -11.53
CA TYR A 74 -4.49 -5.89 -11.39
C TYR A 74 -4.71 -4.88 -12.52
N ARG A 75 -4.36 -3.62 -12.26
CA ARG A 75 -4.52 -2.51 -13.20
C ARG A 75 -3.22 -1.72 -13.32
N ALA A 76 -2.83 -1.39 -14.54
CA ALA A 76 -1.63 -0.62 -14.90
C ALA A 76 -0.35 -1.17 -14.27
N LEU A 77 0.21 -2.25 -14.85
CA LEU A 77 1.49 -2.85 -14.45
C LEU A 77 2.67 -1.90 -14.65
N GLY A 78 3.71 -2.06 -13.83
CA GLY A 78 4.94 -1.26 -13.94
C GLY A 78 4.71 0.23 -13.67
N TYR A 79 3.83 0.56 -12.71
CA TYR A 79 3.39 1.93 -12.49
C TYR A 79 4.38 2.73 -11.64
N MET A 80 4.30 4.06 -11.72
CA MET A 80 5.20 4.97 -11.00
C MET A 80 4.87 5.09 -9.51
N ARG A 81 3.59 5.14 -9.13
CA ARG A 81 3.14 5.41 -7.74
C ARG A 81 3.74 4.47 -6.67
N PRO A 82 3.97 3.16 -6.91
CA PRO A 82 4.66 2.28 -5.98
C PRO A 82 6.05 2.73 -5.52
N LEU A 83 6.72 3.64 -6.24
CA LEU A 83 8.00 4.22 -5.80
C LEU A 83 7.88 5.03 -4.50
N ALA A 84 6.66 5.35 -4.05
CA ALA A 84 6.37 5.95 -2.75
C ALA A 84 6.90 5.14 -1.55
N ILE A 85 7.31 3.87 -1.73
CA ILE A 85 7.99 3.09 -0.69
C ILE A 85 9.21 3.80 -0.10
N TRP A 86 9.93 4.60 -0.89
CA TRP A 86 11.07 5.38 -0.41
C TRP A 86 10.70 6.47 0.61
N ALA A 87 9.44 6.92 0.63
CA ALA A 87 8.96 7.82 1.68
C ALA A 87 8.98 7.14 3.06
N MET A 88 8.86 5.81 3.12
CA MET A 88 8.99 5.07 4.39
C MET A 88 10.43 5.13 4.90
N GLN A 89 11.42 4.97 4.02
CA GLN A 89 12.84 5.12 4.41
C GLN A 89 13.11 6.53 4.93
N HIS A 90 12.62 7.55 4.21
CA HIS A 90 12.75 8.94 4.67
C HIS A 90 12.13 9.14 6.07
N ALA A 91 10.94 8.59 6.33
CA ALA A 91 10.31 8.67 7.64
C ALA A 91 11.10 7.98 8.76
N LEU A 92 11.78 6.86 8.47
CA LEU A 92 12.68 6.19 9.41
C LEU A 92 13.91 7.06 9.72
N ASP A 93 14.50 7.66 8.69
CA ASP A 93 15.69 8.52 8.83
C ASP A 93 15.39 9.79 9.63
N MET A 94 14.20 10.38 9.45
CA MET A 94 13.76 11.51 10.27
C MET A 94 13.63 11.11 11.74
N LYS A 95 13.06 9.93 12.02
CA LYS A 95 12.90 9.43 13.39
C LYS A 95 14.25 9.17 14.06
N ALA A 96 15.25 8.66 13.34
CA ALA A 96 16.57 8.38 13.90
C ALA A 96 17.36 9.63 14.34
N LYS A 97 16.94 10.82 13.89
CA LYS A 97 17.58 12.10 14.23
C LYS A 97 17.00 12.74 15.51
N HIS A 98 15.97 12.16 16.11
CA HIS A 98 15.26 12.66 17.30
C HIS A 98 15.36 11.64 18.43
#